data_AF-A0A847G0D5-F1
#
_entry.id   AF-A0A847G0D5-F1
#
_cell.length_a   1.000
_cell.length_b   1.000
_cell.length_c   1.000
_cell.angle_alpha   90.00
_cell.angle_beta   90.00
_cell.angle_gamma   90.00
#
_symmetry.space_group_name_H-M   'P 1'
#
loop_
_entity.id
_entity.type
_entity.pdbx_description
1 polymer ?
#
loop_
_entity_poly.entity_id
_entity_poly.type
_entity_poly.pdbx_seq_one_letter_code
_entity_poly.pdbx_strand_id
1 'polypeptide(L)'
;ARKMFGEYAIYCEGKIVALVCDDQLFIKPTAAARAFLGADVEEAPPYPGAKLYLLISGEKWDNSEWLSELIRVSMPELPEPKPKKKKT
;
A
#
# COMPACT_ATOMS: atom_id res chain seq x y z
N ALA A 1 13.19 5.97 4.03
CA ALA A 1 11.80 6.21 4.47
C ALA A 1 11.70 7.55 5.20
N ARG A 2 10.60 8.29 5.07
CA ARG A 2 10.42 9.61 5.71
C ARG A 2 9.49 9.43 6.92
N LYS A 3 9.97 9.75 8.11
CA LYS A 3 9.23 9.57 9.37
C LYS A 3 8.10 10.61 9.44
N MET A 4 6.85 10.17 9.29
CA MET A 4 5.66 10.95 9.62
C MET A 4 4.90 10.11 10.64
N PHE A 5 4.83 10.56 11.89
CA PHE A 5 4.01 9.98 12.97
C PHE A 5 4.15 8.48 13.35
N GLY A 6 5.15 7.77 12.84
CA GLY A 6 5.28 6.32 13.11
C GLY A 6 4.67 5.48 12.00
N GLU A 7 3.97 6.11 11.06
CA GLU A 7 3.57 5.51 9.79
C GLU A 7 4.68 5.59 8.73
N TYR A 8 4.93 4.47 8.07
CA TYR A 8 5.84 4.37 6.93
C TYR A 8 5.06 4.26 5.63
N ALA A 9 5.28 5.18 4.69
CA ALA A 9 4.79 5.00 3.33
C ALA A 9 5.78 4.19 2.49
N ILE A 10 5.28 3.14 1.85
CA ILE A 10 6.03 2.35 0.86
C ILE A 10 5.84 2.97 -0.51
N TYR A 11 6.97 3.22 -1.16
CA TYR A 11 7.00 3.79 -2.50
C TYR A 11 7.48 2.75 -3.50
N CYS A 12 6.78 2.64 -4.63
CA CYS A 12 7.23 1.93 -5.82
C CYS A 12 7.18 2.90 -7.00
N GLU A 13 8.29 3.06 -7.73
CA GLU A 13 8.42 4.00 -8.86
C GLU A 13 7.96 5.45 -8.55
N GLY A 14 8.22 5.90 -7.31
CA GLY A 14 7.83 7.23 -6.85
C GLY A 14 6.34 7.39 -6.50
N LYS A 15 5.52 6.33 -6.64
CA LYS A 15 4.12 6.27 -6.20
C LYS A 15 4.01 5.62 -4.83
N ILE A 16 3.06 6.07 -4.01
CA ILE A 16 2.73 5.39 -2.74
C ILE A 16 1.86 4.19 -3.05
N VAL A 17 2.38 2.99 -2.74
CA VAL A 17 1.71 1.71 -2.98
C VAL A 17 1.09 1.14 -1.71
N ALA A 18 1.76 1.33 -0.57
CA ALA A 18 1.34 0.82 0.72
C ALA A 18 1.69 1.81 1.82
N LEU A 19 1.05 1.63 2.97
CA LEU A 19 1.33 2.30 4.22
C LEU A 19 1.54 1.22 5.28
N VAL A 20 2.49 1.42 6.19
CA VAL A 20 2.68 0.59 7.37
C VAL A 20 2.35 1.46 8.57
N CYS A 21 1.36 1.04 9.36
CA CYS A 21 0.92 1.72 10.57
C CYS A 21 0.67 0.65 11.64
N ASP A 22 1.05 0.91 12.90
CA ASP A 22 0.81 -0.03 14.02
C ASP A 22 1.27 -1.48 13.78
N ASP A 23 2.43 -1.67 13.13
CA ASP A 23 2.92 -3.00 12.71
C ASP A 23 1.92 -3.77 11.83
N GLN A 24 1.14 -3.03 11.05
CA GLN A 24 0.19 -3.56 10.06
C GLN A 24 0.47 -2.93 8.68
N LEU A 25 0.29 -3.73 7.63
CA LEU A 25 0.55 -3.34 6.25
C LEU A 25 -0.79 -3.07 5.55
N PHE A 26 -0.94 -1.86 5.07
CA PHE A 26 -2.12 -1.35 4.41
C PHE A 26 -1.83 -1.07 2.94
N ILE A 27 -2.45 -1.82 2.05
CA ILE A 27 -2.35 -1.64 0.61
C ILE A 27 -3.50 -0.76 0.13
N LYS A 28 -3.24 0.11 -0.84
CA LYS A 28 -4.31 0.92 -1.42
C LYS A 28 -5.41 0.02 -2.01
N PRO A 29 -6.69 0.38 -1.84
CA PRO A 29 -7.80 -0.39 -2.39
C PRO A 29 -7.86 -0.22 -3.92
N THR A 30 -7.11 -1.04 -4.65
CA THR A 30 -7.18 -1.13 -6.11
C THR A 30 -7.92 -2.42 -6.53
N ALA A 31 -8.49 -2.46 -7.72
CA ALA A 31 -9.29 -3.61 -8.15
C ALA A 31 -8.41 -4.86 -8.36
N ALA A 32 -7.20 -4.70 -8.88
CA ALA A 32 -6.21 -5.76 -9.03
C ALA A 32 -5.70 -6.26 -7.67
N ALA A 33 -5.45 -5.37 -6.71
CA ALA A 33 -5.08 -5.77 -5.35
C ALA A 33 -6.19 -6.62 -4.70
N ARG A 34 -7.45 -6.17 -4.81
CA ARG A 34 -8.62 -6.91 -4.33
C ARG A 34 -8.81 -8.25 -5.05
N ALA A 35 -8.60 -8.29 -6.37
CA ALA A 35 -8.68 -9.52 -7.14
C ALA A 35 -7.57 -10.52 -6.76
N PHE A 36 -6.36 -10.02 -6.47
CA PHE A 36 -5.22 -10.84 -6.05
C PHE A 36 -5.37 -11.38 -4.62
N LEU A 37 -5.90 -10.57 -3.70
CA LEU A 37 -6.15 -10.95 -2.31
C LEU A 37 -7.40 -11.83 -2.16
N GLY A 38 -8.35 -11.70 -3.08
CA GLY A 38 -9.63 -12.38 -3.06
C GLY A 38 -10.69 -11.66 -2.22
N ALA A 39 -11.88 -12.25 -2.14
CA ALA A 39 -13.02 -11.67 -1.41
C ALA A 39 -12.87 -11.69 0.12
N ASP A 40 -11.88 -12.42 0.64
CA ASP A 40 -11.60 -12.57 2.07
C ASP A 40 -10.63 -11.50 2.62
N VAL A 41 -10.24 -10.53 1.77
CA VAL A 41 -9.34 -9.46 2.19
C VAL A 41 -10.01 -8.59 3.25
N GLU A 42 -9.35 -8.45 4.40
CA GLU A 42 -9.82 -7.54 5.44
C GLU A 42 -9.56 -6.08 5.01
N GLU A 43 -10.53 -5.20 5.24
CA GLU A 43 -10.39 -3.78 4.95
C GLU A 43 -10.45 -2.99 6.24
N ALA A 44 -9.37 -2.28 6.57
CA ALA A 44 -9.25 -1.51 7.78
C ALA A 44 -8.68 -0.11 7.49
N PRO A 45 -9.10 0.91 8.23
CA PRO A 45 -8.48 2.22 8.13
C PRO A 45 -7.11 2.20 8.81
N PRO A 46 -6.02 2.70 8.17
CA PRO A 46 -4.68 2.72 8.76
C PRO A 46 -4.59 3.60 10.02
N TYR A 47 -5.50 4.56 10.17
CA TYR A 47 -5.62 5.42 11.34
C TYR A 47 -7.07 5.92 11.46
N PRO A 48 -7.52 6.36 12.65
CA PRO A 48 -8.87 6.86 12.85
C PRO A 48 -9.19 8.03 11.90
N GLY A 49 -10.26 7.89 11.12
CA GLY A 49 -10.68 8.88 10.11
C GLY A 49 -10.04 8.71 8.74
N ALA A 50 -9.17 7.72 8.55
CA ALA A 50 -8.67 7.35 7.23
C ALA A 50 -9.74 6.63 6.39
N LYS A 51 -9.51 6.59 5.07
CA LYS A 51 -10.26 5.69 4.19
C LYS A 51 -9.89 4.24 4.50
N LEU A 52 -10.76 3.31 4.12
CA LEU A 52 -10.47 1.88 4.17
C LEU A 52 -9.34 1.52 3.21
N TYR A 53 -8.38 0.76 3.72
CA TYR A 53 -7.28 0.16 2.96
C TYR A 53 -7.35 -1.35 3.12
N LEU A 54 -6.70 -2.07 2.20
CA LEU A 54 -6.60 -3.52 2.25
C LEU A 54 -5.57 -3.88 3.32
N LEU A 55 -6.01 -4.52 4.39
CA LEU A 55 -5.17 -4.97 5.48
C LEU A 55 -4.53 -6.31 5.11
N ILE A 56 -3.21 -6.37 5.20
CA ILE A 56 -2.44 -7.59 4.94
C ILE A 56 -1.99 -8.19 6.27
N SER A 57 -2.50 -9.39 6.57
CA SER A 57 -2.12 -10.16 7.76
C SER A 57 -0.61 -10.43 7.80
N GLY A 58 -0.01 -10.32 8.98
CA GLY A 58 1.43 -10.54 9.21
C GLY A 58 1.94 -11.90 8.75
N GLU A 59 1.07 -12.92 8.74
CA GLU A 59 1.39 -14.27 8.25
C GLU A 59 1.83 -14.28 6.77
N LYS A 60 1.34 -13.34 5.96
CA LYS A 60 1.71 -13.23 4.53
C LYS A 60 2.98 -12.43 4.30
N TRP A 61 3.55 -11.80 5.33
CA TRP A 61 4.71 -10.92 5.18
C TRP A 61 6.02 -11.68 4.94
N ASP A 62 6.10 -12.92 5.42
CA ASP A 62 7.26 -13.78 5.20
C ASP A 62 7.45 -14.08 3.70
N ASN A 63 6.36 -14.07 2.92
CA ASN A 63 6.38 -14.32 1.49
C ASN A 63 6.66 -13.04 0.69
N SER A 64 7.95 -12.71 0.58
CA SER A 64 8.44 -11.54 -0.16
C SER A 64 8.07 -11.56 -1.66
N GLU A 65 8.02 -12.74 -2.28
CA GLU A 65 7.63 -12.89 -3.68
C GLU A 65 6.15 -12.54 -3.88
N TRP A 66 5.30 -13.06 -3.00
CA TRP A 66 3.86 -12.78 -3.01
C TRP A 66 3.56 -11.29 -2.76
N LEU A 67 4.25 -10.65 -1.80
CA LEU A 67 4.14 -9.21 -1.58
C LEU A 67 4.59 -8.40 -2.81
N SER A 68 5.67 -8.83 -3.46
CA SER A 68 6.17 -8.13 -4.65
C SER A 68 5.18 -8.20 -5.81
N GLU A 69 4.56 -9.37 -6.03
CA GLU A 69 3.47 -9.55 -7.00
C GLU A 69 2.28 -8.65 -6.65
N LEU A 70 1.85 -8.61 -5.39
CA LEU A 70 0.76 -7.73 -4.95
C LEU A 70 1.04 -6.26 -5.28
N ILE A 71 2.24 -5.77 -4.99
CA ILE A 71 2.63 -4.40 -5.34
C ILE A 71 2.64 -4.20 -6.86
N ARG A 72 3.16 -5.18 -7.61
CA ARG A 72 3.26 -5.12 -9.08
C ARG A 72 1.89 -5.05 -9.75
N VAL A 73 0.92 -5.86 -9.32
CA VAL A 73 -0.45 -5.83 -9.87
C VAL A 73 -1.21 -4.56 -9.47
N SER A 74 -0.90 -3.99 -8.31
CA SER A 74 -1.54 -2.75 -7.83
C SER A 74 -0.99 -1.49 -8.52
N MET A 75 0.29 -1.49 -8.87
CA MET A 75 1.02 -0.36 -9.46
C MET A 75 0.35 0.34 -10.66
N PRO A 76 -0.20 -0.38 -11.67
CA PRO A 76 -0.85 0.25 -12.83
C PRO A 76 -2.14 1.01 -12.48
N GLU A 77 -2.85 0.63 -11.42
CA GLU A 77 -4.08 1.31 -10.99
C GLU A 77 -3.82 2.52 -10.10
N LEU A 78 -2.58 2.71 -9.65
CA LEU A 78 -2.22 3.80 -8.77
C LEU A 78 -2.01 5.11 -9.54
N PRO A 79 -2.52 6.23 -9.00
CA PRO A 79 -2.41 7.52 -9.66
C PRO A 79 -0.94 7.86 -9.90
N GLU A 80 -0.66 8.41 -11.08
CA GLU A 80 0.68 8.82 -11.46
C GLU A 80 1.25 9.83 -10.46
N PRO A 81 2.54 9.71 -10.09
CA PRO A 81 3.14 10.63 -9.15
C PRO A 81 3.13 12.01 -9.81
N LYS A 82 2.58 13.01 -9.12
CA LYS A 82 2.59 14.38 -9.63
C LYS A 82 4.02 14.76 -10.03
N PRO A 83 4.25 15.25 -11.26
CA PRO A 83 5.58 15.60 -11.71
C PRO A 83 6.17 16.62 -10.73
N LYS A 84 7.32 16.30 -10.14
CA LYS A 84 8.02 17.23 -9.25
C LYS A 84 8.36 18.47 -10.08
N LYS A 85 7.83 19.63 -9.68
CA LYS A 85 8.28 20.91 -10.24
C LYS A 85 9.80 20.98 -10.05
N LYS A 86 10.55 21.07 -11.15
CA LYS A 86 11.98 21.38 -11.11
C LYS A 86 12.12 22.71 -10.36
N LYS A 87 12.89 22.73 -9.28
CA LYS A 87 13.30 23.98 -8.65
C LYS A 87 14.26 24.65 -9.64
N THR A 88 13.84 25.77 -10.22
CA THR A 88 14.74 26.75 -10.83
C THR A 88 15.43 27.53 -9.71
#